data_AF-A0A087U7I0-F1
#
_entry.id   AF-A0A087U7I0-F1
#
_cell.length_a   1.000
_cell.length_b   1.000
_cell.length_c   1.000
_cell.angle_alpha   90.00
_cell.angle_beta   90.00
_cell.angle_gamma   90.00
#
_symmetry.space_group_name_H-M   'P 1'
#
loop_
_entity.id
_entity.type
_entity.pdbx_description
1 polymer ?
#
loop_
_entity_poly.entity_id
_entity_poly.type
_entity_poly.pdbx_seq_one_letter_code
_entity_poly.pdbx_strand_id
1 'polypeptide(L)'
;MSSKRPANFSWIEEGKLAAFGCPSSVPSVRYLLEHGIYYLVTLSPETTPAVHSFSDINWIEIKIREFHPPSNYQIEKFIAIC
;
A
#
# COMPACT_ATOMS: atom_id res chain seq x y z
N MET A 1 -13.43 -6.39 16.00
CA MET A 1 -12.41 -7.21 15.29
C MET A 1 -11.08 -6.49 15.40
N SER A 2 -10.03 -7.13 15.91
CA SER A 2 -8.71 -6.51 16.07
C SER A 2 -8.05 -6.28 14.71
N SER A 3 -7.39 -5.14 14.53
CA SER A 3 -6.48 -4.92 13.40
C SER A 3 -5.18 -5.70 13.59
N LYS A 4 -4.45 -5.92 12.49
CA LYS A 4 -3.16 -6.64 12.47
C LYS A 4 -2.17 -5.90 11.61
N ARG A 5 -1.03 -5.53 12.18
CA ARG A 5 0.06 -4.87 11.43
C ARG A 5 0.46 -5.70 10.20
N PRO A 6 0.57 -5.09 9.00
CA PRO A 6 1.08 -5.77 7.81
C PRO A 6 2.51 -6.29 8.00
N ALA A 7 2.92 -7.25 7.17
CA ALA A 7 4.28 -7.78 7.21
C ALA A 7 5.30 -6.68 6.90
N ASN A 8 6.43 -6.67 7.61
CA ASN A 8 7.55 -5.73 7.41
C ASN A 8 7.14 -4.25 7.39
N PHE A 9 6.13 -3.86 8.19
CA PHE A 9 5.68 -2.48 8.27
C PHE A 9 6.71 -1.59 8.96
N SER A 10 7.06 -0.49 8.31
CA SER A 10 7.83 0.61 8.88
C SER A 10 7.38 1.96 8.30
N TRP A 11 7.50 3.01 9.11
CA TRP A 11 7.41 4.38 8.63
C TRP A 11 8.74 4.80 8.01
N ILE A 12 8.68 5.38 6.81
CA ILE A 12 9.77 6.13 6.21
C ILE A 12 9.72 7.57 6.72
N GLU A 13 8.52 8.15 6.76
CA GLU A 13 8.23 9.42 7.41
C GLU A 13 6.90 9.29 8.15
N GLU A 14 6.94 9.48 9.48
CA GLU A 14 5.80 9.22 10.36
C GLU A 14 4.58 10.08 9.97
N GLY A 15 3.43 9.43 9.80
CA GLY A 15 2.20 10.09 9.39
C GLY A 15 2.14 10.53 7.91
N LYS A 16 3.19 10.27 7.11
CA LYS A 16 3.23 10.62 5.68
C LYS A 16 3.47 9.44 4.76
N LEU A 17 4.48 8.62 5.05
CA LEU A 17 4.89 7.53 4.16
C LEU A 17 5.33 6.29 4.94
N ALA A 18 4.72 5.15 4.64
CA ALA A 18 5.07 3.85 5.18
C ALA A 18 5.36 2.84 4.07
N ALA A 19 6.21 1.86 4.36
CA ALA A 19 6.50 0.72 3.50
C ALA A 19 6.16 -0.57 4.23
N PHE A 20 5.61 -1.55 3.51
CA PHE A 20 5.19 -2.85 4.06
C PHE A 20 4.97 -3.86 2.94
N GLY A 21 4.92 -5.15 3.29
CA GLY A 21 4.44 -6.21 2.41
C GLY A 21 2.93 -6.14 2.19
N CYS A 22 2.46 -6.66 1.05
CA CYS A 22 1.05 -6.54 0.62
C CYS A 22 0.04 -6.94 1.73
N PRO A 23 -0.93 -6.06 2.06
CA PRO A 23 -1.95 -6.33 3.08
C PRO A 23 -3.08 -7.19 2.51
N SER A 24 -2.83 -8.49 2.37
CA SER A 24 -3.79 -9.47 1.79
C SER A 24 -4.86 -9.97 2.77
N SER A 25 -5.05 -9.31 3.92
CA SER A 25 -6.09 -9.67 4.90
C SER A 25 -6.87 -8.45 5.38
N VAL A 26 -8.16 -8.63 5.66
CA VAL A 26 -9.06 -7.58 6.17
C VAL A 26 -8.50 -6.91 7.45
N PRO A 27 -7.94 -7.63 8.45
CA PRO A 27 -7.30 -7.01 9.61
C PRO A 27 -6.10 -6.13 9.27
N SER A 28 -5.36 -6.46 8.21
CA SER A 28 -4.21 -5.67 7.75
C SER A 28 -4.61 -4.39 7.06
N VAL A 29 -5.67 -4.42 6.24
CA VAL A 29 -6.20 -3.19 5.64
C VAL A 29 -6.83 -2.29 6.70
N ARG A 30 -7.54 -2.87 7.68
CA ARG A 30 -8.09 -2.11 8.83
C ARG A 30 -6.99 -1.41 9.63
N TYR A 31 -5.83 -2.06 9.82
CA TYR A 31 -4.69 -1.44 10.50
C TYR A 31 -4.24 -0.15 9.80
N LEU A 32 -4.23 -0.13 8.46
CA LEU A 32 -3.85 1.06 7.69
C LEU A 32 -4.78 2.24 7.98
N LEU A 33 -6.09 2.02 7.89
CA LEU A 33 -7.10 3.06 8.15
C LEU A 33 -7.03 3.57 9.60
N GLU A 34 -6.85 2.69 10.58
CA GLU A 34 -6.71 3.07 12.00
C GLU A 34 -5.44 3.91 12.26
N HIS A 35 -4.44 3.84 11.38
CA HIS A 35 -3.20 4.61 11.46
C HIS A 35 -3.16 5.78 10.46
N GLY A 36 -4.32 6.19 9.92
CA GLY A 36 -4.44 7.35 9.03
C GLY A 36 -3.91 7.14 7.62
N ILE A 37 -3.71 5.88 7.19
CA ILE A 37 -3.26 5.54 5.84
C ILE A 37 -4.46 5.26 4.95
N TYR A 38 -4.79 6.22 4.09
CA TYR A 38 -5.94 6.17 3.16
C TYR A 38 -5.57 5.90 1.70
N TYR A 39 -4.30 6.07 1.34
CA TYR A 39 -3.78 5.79 0.00
C TYR A 39 -2.87 4.58 0.05
N LEU A 40 -3.19 3.55 -0.72
CA LEU A 40 -2.41 2.33 -0.84
C LEU A 40 -1.88 2.18 -2.26
N VAL A 41 -0.56 2.25 -2.41
CA VAL A 41 0.11 1.96 -3.68
C VAL A 41 0.67 0.55 -3.66
N THR A 42 0.24 -0.31 -4.58
CA THR A 42 0.83 -1.65 -4.75
C THR A 42 1.76 -1.69 -5.96
N LEU A 43 2.95 -2.27 -5.75
CA LEU A 43 4.00 -2.36 -6.76
C LEU A 43 4.02 -3.72 -7.48
N SER A 44 3.62 -4.78 -6.80
CA SER A 44 3.71 -6.15 -7.28
C SER A 44 2.42 -6.56 -8.01
N PRO A 45 2.47 -6.89 -9.32
CA PRO A 45 1.29 -7.26 -10.10
C PRO A 45 0.67 -8.61 -9.70
N GLU A 46 1.43 -9.46 -9.01
CA GLU A 46 1.00 -10.81 -8.60
C GLU A 46 0.23 -10.83 -7.28
N THR A 47 0.13 -9.70 -6.57
CA THR A 47 -0.48 -9.63 -5.25
C THR A 47 -1.59 -8.60 -5.16
N THR A 48 -2.76 -9.06 -4.68
CA THR A 48 -3.94 -8.22 -4.49
C THR A 48 -4.16 -7.96 -3.00
N PRO A 49 -4.31 -6.69 -2.57
CA PRO A 49 -4.63 -6.37 -1.19
C PRO A 49 -6.12 -6.61 -0.91
N ALA A 50 -6.49 -6.87 0.34
CA ALA A 50 -7.89 -7.16 0.72
C ALA A 50 -8.75 -5.89 0.87
N VAL A 51 -8.66 -4.97 -0.12
CA VAL A 51 -9.27 -3.62 -0.05
C VAL A 51 -10.73 -3.58 -0.46
N HIS A 52 -11.27 -4.61 -1.14
CA HIS A 52 -12.66 -4.61 -1.63
C HIS A 52 -13.72 -4.46 -0.53
N SER A 53 -13.36 -4.73 0.73
CA SER A 53 -14.23 -4.55 1.89
C SER A 53 -14.16 -3.15 2.51
N PHE A 54 -13.39 -2.22 1.93
CA PHE A 54 -13.11 -0.90 2.50
C PHE A 54 -13.31 0.18 1.44
N SER A 55 -14.37 0.98 1.55
CA SER A 55 -14.62 2.13 0.67
C SER A 55 -13.63 3.28 0.90
N ASP A 56 -13.05 3.35 2.10
CA ASP A 56 -12.28 4.51 2.55
C ASP A 56 -10.81 4.45 2.13
N ILE A 57 -10.39 3.36 1.46
CA ILE A 57 -9.02 3.18 0.99
C ILE A 57 -8.94 3.39 -0.52
N ASN A 58 -8.10 4.33 -0.93
CA ASN A 58 -7.78 4.61 -2.31
C ASN A 58 -6.65 3.68 -2.75
N TRP A 59 -7.00 2.61 -3.46
CA TRP A 59 -6.01 1.67 -3.99
C TRP A 59 -5.57 2.09 -5.39
N ILE A 60 -4.27 2.33 -5.54
CA ILE A 60 -3.63 2.58 -6.84
C ILE A 60 -2.59 1.49 -7.10
N GLU A 61 -2.59 0.98 -8.33
CA GLU A 61 -1.61 0.00 -8.78
C GLU A 61 -0.55 0.65 -9.67
N ILE A 62 0.72 0.38 -9.38
CA ILE A 62 1.88 0.74 -10.20
C ILE A 62 2.70 -0.55 -10.43
N LYS A 63 2.38 -1.27 -11.50
CA LYS A 63 2.95 -2.61 -11.77
C LYS A 63 4.44 -2.55 -12.11
N ILE A 64 5.30 -2.92 -11.17
CA ILE A 64 6.74 -3.09 -11.38
C ILE A 64 7.03 -4.58 -11.45
N ARG A 65 7.78 -5.00 -12.49
CA ARG A 65 8.22 -6.38 -12.61
C ARG A 65 9.15 -6.72 -11.45
N GLU A 66 8.97 -7.88 -10.84
CA GLU A 66 9.81 -8.33 -9.73
C GLU A 66 11.30 -8.28 -10.11
N PHE A 67 12.13 -7.80 -9.19
CA PHE A 67 13.58 -7.60 -9.39
C PHE A 67 13.97 -6.64 -10.53
N HIS A 68 13.07 -5.75 -10.95
CA HIS A 68 13.35 -4.70 -11.94
C HIS A 68 13.10 -3.31 -11.35
N PRO A 69 13.80 -2.27 -11.85
CA PRO A 69 13.53 -0.90 -11.44
C PRO A 69 12.20 -0.40 -12.02
N PRO A 70 11.57 0.61 -11.39
CA PRO A 70 10.46 1.34 -12.01
C PRO A 70 10.93 2.14 -13.23
N SER A 71 10.01 2.41 -14.16
CA SER A 71 10.22 3.40 -15.23
C SER A 71 10.01 4.84 -14.73
N ASN A 72 10.51 5.84 -15.46
CA ASN A 72 10.29 7.25 -15.13
C ASN A 72 8.80 7.59 -14.97
N TYR A 73 7.96 7.09 -15.89
CA TYR A 73 6.51 7.27 -15.81
C TYR A 73 5.91 6.69 -14.52
N GLN A 74 6.41 5.55 -14.03
CA GLN A 74 5.94 4.93 -12.79
C GLN A 74 6.36 5.73 -11.57
N ILE A 75 7.58 6.29 -11.58
CA ILE A 75 8.07 7.19 -10.54
C ILE A 75 7.23 8.47 -10.52
N GLU A 76 7.02 9.11 -11.67
CA GLU A 76 6.19 10.32 -11.80
C GLU A 76 4.76 10.06 -11.33
N LYS A 77 4.18 8.91 -11.69
CA LYS A 77 2.85 8.50 -11.21
C LYS A 77 2.81 8.37 -9.70
N PHE A 78 3.83 7.78 -9.07
CA PHE A 78 3.92 7.68 -7.62
C PHE A 78 4.00 9.05 -6.96
N ILE A 79 4.86 9.93 -7.47
CA ILE A 79 5.04 11.29 -6.95
C ILE A 79 3.73 12.11 -7.07
N ALA A 80 2.96 11.93 -8.14
CA ALA A 80 1.69 12.64 -8.33
C ALA A 80 0.56 12.19 -7.38
N ILE A 81 0.71 11.05 -6.69
CA ILE A 81 -0.27 10.51 -5.73
C ILE A 81 0.02 11.01 -4.31
N CYS A 82 1.31 11.20 -3.98
CA CYS A 82 1.79 11.63 -2.66
C CYS A 82 1.68 13.15 -2.47
#